data_AF-S5TD78-F1
#
_entry.id   AF-S5TD78-F1
#
_cell.length_a   1.000
_cell.length_b   1.000
_cell.length_c   1.000
_cell.angle_alpha   90.00
_cell.angle_beta   90.00
_cell.angle_gamma   90.00
#
_symmetry.space_group_name_H-M   'P 1'
#
loop_
_entity.id
_entity.type
_entity.pdbx_description
1 polymer ?
#
loop_
_entity_poly.entity_id
_entity_poly.type
_entity_poly.pdbx_seq_one_letter_code
_entity_poly.pdbx_strand_id
1 'polypeptide(L)'
;MQMELKMPYVNRNSEGEVVELRESPFTPESEWLELDHIEVVRFLRRFEKENDLKKSLDNSDVEMARVVEDLVDMLMEKQVFVFTELPEAVQSKLNARKKLRRDVNDISNLIGEDDNIF
;
A
#
# COMPACT_ATOMS: atom_id res chain seq x y z
N MET A 1 -30.88 -3.75 13.92
CA MET A 1 -30.30 -4.23 15.19
C MET A 1 -28.85 -3.80 15.20
N GLN A 2 -28.59 -2.61 15.75
CA GLN A 2 -27.23 -2.08 15.89
C GLN A 2 -26.64 -2.62 17.18
N MET A 3 -25.41 -3.13 17.14
CA MET A 3 -24.38 -3.08 18.19
C MET A 3 -23.30 -4.10 17.86
N GLU A 4 -22.15 -3.63 17.35
CA GLU A 4 -20.84 -4.24 17.63
C GLU A 4 -19.74 -3.19 17.39
N LEU A 5 -19.66 -2.20 18.29
CA LEU A 5 -18.42 -1.46 18.52
C LEU A 5 -17.62 -2.23 19.55
N LYS A 6 -16.99 -3.29 19.08
CA LYS A 6 -15.97 -4.05 19.81
C LYS A 6 -14.66 -3.70 19.05
N MET A 7 -13.59 -3.14 19.60
CA MET A 7 -13.07 -3.04 20.99
C MET A 7 -12.12 -1.81 21.14
N PRO A 8 -11.44 -1.56 22.29
CA PRO A 8 -10.22 -2.31 22.58
C PRO A 8 -9.92 -2.58 24.07
N TYR A 9 -9.49 -3.81 24.33
CA TYR A 9 -8.54 -4.05 25.41
C TYR A 9 -7.19 -3.47 25.01
N VAL A 10 -6.60 -2.66 25.86
CA VAL A 10 -5.30 -2.04 25.65
C VAL A 10 -4.23 -2.81 26.38
N ASN A 11 -3.11 -3.04 25.68
CA ASN A 11 -1.87 -3.50 26.31
C ASN A 11 -0.88 -2.35 26.39
N ARG A 12 -0.24 -2.25 27.54
CA ARG A 12 0.74 -1.20 27.84
C ARG A 12 2.15 -1.78 27.88
N ASN A 13 3.13 -0.95 27.53
CA ASN A 13 4.54 -1.27 27.80
C ASN A 13 4.89 -0.98 29.28
N SER A 14 6.14 -1.24 29.67
CA SER A 14 6.67 -0.96 31.02
C SER A 14 6.66 0.53 31.41
N GLU A 15 6.45 1.42 30.45
CA GLU A 15 6.37 2.88 30.65
C GLU A 15 4.91 3.37 30.76
N GLY A 16 3.94 2.45 30.66
CA GLY A 16 2.50 2.75 30.76
C GLY A 16 1.86 3.20 29.44
N GLU A 17 2.60 3.22 28.33
CA GLU A 17 2.07 3.64 27.03
C GLU A 17 1.29 2.50 26.35
N VAL A 18 0.15 2.83 25.74
CA VAL A 18 -0.61 1.89 24.90
C VAL A 18 0.20 1.53 23.66
N VAL A 19 0.49 0.23 23.50
CA VAL A 19 1.25 -0.33 22.37
C VAL A 19 0.43 -1.24 21.47
N GLU A 20 -0.73 -1.70 21.96
CA GLU A 20 -1.59 -2.61 21.22
C GLU A 20 -3.04 -2.45 21.64
N LEU A 21 -3.95 -2.56 20.66
CA LEU A 21 -5.39 -2.58 20.84
C LEU A 21 -5.91 -3.95 20.39
N ARG A 22 -6.69 -4.63 21.22
CA ARG A 22 -7.17 -5.97 20.94
C ARG A 22 -8.64 -6.18 21.21
N GLU A 23 -9.10 -7.22 20.56
CA GLU A 23 -10.47 -7.67 20.59
C GLU A 23 -10.88 -8.39 21.88
N SER A 24 -9.90 -8.94 22.56
CA SER A 24 -10.05 -9.69 23.79
C SER A 24 -8.82 -9.41 24.66
N PRO A 25 -8.93 -9.59 25.98
CA PRO A 25 -7.78 -9.45 26.86
C PRO A 25 -6.72 -10.47 26.44
N PHE A 26 -5.49 -10.00 26.28
CA PHE A 26 -4.36 -10.82 25.86
C PHE A 26 -3.42 -11.14 27.03
N THR A 27 -3.33 -10.21 27.97
CA THR A 27 -2.58 -10.37 29.22
C THR A 27 -3.52 -10.14 30.41
N PRO A 28 -3.19 -10.63 31.62
CA PRO A 28 -3.94 -10.30 32.83
C PRO A 28 -4.00 -8.79 33.13
N GLU A 29 -3.07 -8.02 32.56
CA GLU A 29 -2.95 -6.56 32.70
C GLU A 29 -3.69 -5.79 31.60
N SER A 30 -4.33 -6.50 30.65
CA SER A 30 -5.13 -5.88 29.61
C SER A 30 -6.28 -5.08 30.22
N GLU A 31 -6.30 -3.78 29.96
CA GLU A 31 -7.32 -2.86 30.46
C GLU A 31 -8.35 -2.60 29.36
N TRP A 32 -9.64 -2.63 29.67
CA TRP A 32 -10.65 -2.23 28.70
C TRP A 32 -10.81 -0.70 28.72
N LEU A 33 -10.74 -0.06 27.56
CA LEU A 33 -10.98 1.38 27.41
C LEU A 33 -12.08 1.65 26.37
N GLU A 34 -12.78 2.76 26.52
CA GLU A 34 -13.72 3.26 25.50
C GLU A 34 -12.96 3.71 24.24
N LEU A 35 -13.63 3.62 23.09
CA LEU A 35 -13.05 4.02 21.80
C LEU A 35 -12.73 5.53 21.70
N ASP A 36 -13.47 6.36 22.42
CA ASP A 36 -13.24 7.80 22.51
C ASP A 36 -12.23 8.18 23.61
N HIS A 37 -11.72 7.19 24.35
CA HIS A 37 -10.70 7.43 25.37
C HIS A 37 -9.45 8.05 24.73
N ILE A 38 -8.91 9.09 25.37
CA ILE A 38 -7.83 9.92 24.81
C ILE A 38 -6.60 9.10 24.40
N GLU A 39 -6.31 8.02 25.11
CA GLU A 39 -5.18 7.13 24.81
C GLU A 39 -5.43 6.22 23.61
N VAL A 40 -6.66 5.72 23.45
CA VAL A 40 -7.07 4.92 22.28
C VAL A 40 -7.04 5.80 21.04
N VAL A 41 -7.61 7.00 21.11
CA VAL A 41 -7.57 7.99 20.01
C VAL A 41 -6.13 8.38 19.68
N ARG A 42 -5.27 8.58 20.68
CA ARG A 42 -3.85 8.91 20.46
C ARG A 42 -3.11 7.77 19.77
N PHE A 43 -3.32 6.52 20.20
CA PHE A 43 -2.73 5.34 19.58
C PHE A 43 -3.17 5.20 18.12
N LEU A 44 -4.48 5.29 17.86
CA LEU A 44 -5.03 5.20 16.50
C LEU A 44 -4.44 6.28 15.59
N ARG A 45 -4.36 7.55 16.05
CA ARG A 45 -3.75 8.64 15.27
C ARG A 45 -2.27 8.42 14.99
N ARG A 46 -1.50 7.88 15.95
CA ARG A 46 -0.08 7.54 15.74
C ARG A 46 0.06 6.42 14.72
N PHE A 47 -0.77 5.38 14.86
CA PHE A 47 -0.81 4.24 13.95
C PHE A 47 -1.21 4.65 12.53
N GLU A 48 -2.21 5.51 12.37
CA GLU A 48 -2.57 6.10 11.08
C GLU A 48 -1.39 6.83 10.47
N LYS A 49 -0.73 7.72 11.22
CA LYS A 49 0.43 8.49 10.73
C LYS A 49 1.62 7.59 10.32
N GLU A 50 1.93 6.55 11.10
CA GLU A 50 2.98 5.58 10.76
C GLU A 50 2.62 4.77 9.52
N ASN A 51 1.35 4.37 9.38
CA ASN A 51 0.87 3.69 8.18
C ASN A 51 0.80 4.60 6.97
N ASP A 52 0.52 5.89 7.14
CA ASP A 52 0.49 6.87 6.06
C ASP A 52 1.88 7.07 5.46
N LEU A 53 2.93 7.06 6.28
CA LEU A 53 4.31 7.09 5.78
C LEU A 53 4.67 5.84 4.97
N LYS A 54 4.30 4.65 5.46
CA LYS A 54 4.51 3.39 4.72
C LYS A 54 3.73 3.37 3.40
N LYS A 55 2.45 3.73 3.45
CA LYS A 55 1.61 3.85 2.24
C LYS A 55 2.17 4.87 1.26
N SER A 56 2.67 6.01 1.74
CA SER A 56 3.29 7.03 0.90
C SER A 56 4.55 6.49 0.22
N LEU A 57 5.37 5.72 0.94
CA LEU A 57 6.55 5.08 0.37
C LEU A 57 6.15 4.03 -0.68
N ASP A 58 5.22 3.13 -0.36
CA ASP A 58 4.73 2.09 -1.27
C ASP A 58 4.16 2.72 -2.56
N ASN A 59 3.39 3.81 -2.44
CA ASN A 59 2.89 4.56 -3.58
C ASN A 59 4.04 5.18 -4.40
N SER A 60 5.04 5.77 -3.74
CA SER A 60 6.19 6.35 -4.43
C SER A 60 7.05 5.29 -5.15
N ASP A 61 7.15 4.07 -4.60
CA ASP A 61 7.84 2.94 -5.23
C ASP A 61 7.10 2.47 -6.49
N VAL A 62 5.76 2.46 -6.45
CA VAL A 62 4.92 2.14 -7.62
C VAL A 62 5.13 3.17 -8.74
N GLU A 63 5.14 4.46 -8.39
CA GLU A 63 5.42 5.56 -9.31
C GLU A 63 6.84 5.47 -9.89
N MET A 64 7.84 5.25 -9.03
CA MET A 64 9.24 5.09 -9.43
C MET A 64 9.42 3.95 -10.43
N ALA A 65 8.73 2.83 -10.23
CA ALA A 65 8.81 1.70 -11.15
C ALA A 65 8.27 2.01 -12.56
N ARG A 66 7.39 3.01 -12.74
CA ARG A 66 7.02 3.53 -14.08
C ARG A 66 8.13 4.39 -14.67
N VAL A 67 8.71 5.28 -13.87
CA VAL A 67 9.83 6.15 -14.29
C VAL A 67 11.03 5.31 -14.75
N VAL A 68 11.36 4.24 -14.02
CA VAL A 68 12.45 3.31 -14.40
C VAL A 68 12.14 2.59 -15.71
N GLU A 69 10.89 2.17 -15.93
CA GLU A 69 10.47 1.53 -17.18
C GLU A 69 10.66 2.46 -18.38
N ASP A 70 10.22 3.72 -18.26
CA ASP A 70 10.36 4.72 -19.32
C ASP A 70 11.84 5.10 -19.56
N LEU A 71 12.64 5.16 -18.49
CA LEU A 71 14.09 5.37 -18.60
C LEU A 71 14.77 4.21 -19.34
N VAL A 72 14.41 2.97 -19.02
CA VAL A 72 14.93 1.79 -19.72
C VAL A 72 14.56 1.82 -21.20
N ASP A 73 13.30 2.15 -21.54
CA ASP A 73 12.85 2.28 -22.92
C ASP A 73 13.61 3.38 -23.67
N MET A 74 13.80 4.54 -23.04
CA MET A 74 14.59 5.64 -23.61
C MET A 74 16.05 5.22 -23.87
N LEU A 75 16.68 4.53 -22.93
CA LEU A 75 18.08 4.09 -23.08
C LEU A 75 18.23 3.05 -24.19
N MET A 76 17.25 2.15 -24.34
CA MET A 76 17.21 1.20 -25.46
C MET A 76 16.99 1.91 -26.80
N GLU A 77 16.10 2.92 -26.87
CA GLU A 77 15.90 3.73 -28.07
C GLU A 77 17.19 4.48 -28.48
N LYS A 78 17.94 4.96 -27.50
CA LYS A 78 19.27 5.57 -27.70
C LYS A 78 20.38 4.56 -27.97
N GLN A 79 20.07 3.26 -28.05
CA GLN A 79 21.01 2.17 -28.28
C GLN A 79 22.16 2.15 -27.25
N VAL A 80 21.90 2.58 -26.01
CA VAL A 80 22.90 2.53 -24.92
C VAL A 80 23.15 1.08 -24.49
N PHE A 81 22.12 0.25 -24.53
CA PHE A 81 22.18 -1.21 -24.38
C PHE A 81 21.01 -1.84 -25.14
N VAL A 82 21.10 -3.12 -25.48
CA VAL A 82 19.95 -3.90 -25.97
C VAL A 82 19.33 -4.76 -24.87
N PHE A 83 18.03 -5.05 -25.00
CA PHE A 83 17.26 -5.77 -23.99
C PHE A 83 17.89 -7.09 -23.53
N THR A 84 18.51 -7.83 -24.46
CA THR A 84 19.13 -9.14 -24.20
C THR A 84 20.42 -9.06 -23.37
N GLU A 85 20.99 -7.86 -23.18
CA GLU A 85 22.13 -7.64 -22.30
C GLU A 85 21.74 -7.56 -20.82
N LEU A 86 20.45 -7.35 -20.52
CA LEU A 86 19.96 -7.33 -19.15
C LEU A 86 19.91 -8.74 -18.56
N PRO A 87 20.09 -8.92 -17.23
CA PRO A 87 19.91 -10.22 -16.60
C PRO A 87 18.51 -10.81 -16.86
N GLU A 88 18.40 -12.14 -17.01
CA GLU A 88 17.13 -12.81 -17.31
C GLU A 88 15.99 -12.45 -16.33
N ALA A 89 16.34 -12.29 -15.04
CA ALA A 89 15.40 -11.87 -14.01
C ALA A 89 14.84 -10.45 -14.28
N VAL A 90 15.67 -9.53 -14.79
CA VAL A 90 15.26 -8.16 -15.14
C VAL A 90 14.39 -8.19 -16.39
N GLN A 91 14.80 -8.93 -17.42
CA GLN A 91 14.02 -9.12 -18.65
C GLN A 91 12.62 -9.65 -18.35
N SER A 92 12.52 -10.69 -17.53
CA SER A 92 11.26 -11.32 -17.13
C SER A 92 10.33 -10.32 -16.41
N LYS A 93 10.86 -9.53 -15.48
CA LYS A 93 10.10 -8.52 -14.75
C LYS A 93 9.60 -7.39 -15.66
N LEU A 94 10.46 -6.88 -16.55
CA LEU A 94 10.09 -5.84 -17.51
C LEU A 94 9.00 -6.32 -18.47
N ASN A 95 9.11 -7.55 -18.99
CA ASN A 95 8.10 -8.15 -19.86
C ASN A 95 6.75 -8.33 -19.16
N ALA A 96 6.76 -8.87 -17.94
CA ALA A 96 5.54 -9.04 -17.15
C ALA A 96 4.85 -7.70 -16.89
N ARG A 97 5.62 -6.67 -16.53
CA ARG A 97 5.10 -5.33 -16.28
C ARG A 97 4.54 -4.65 -17.53
N LYS A 98 5.26 -4.73 -18.65
CA LYS A 98 4.78 -4.22 -19.96
C LYS A 98 3.49 -4.88 -20.38
N LYS A 99 3.36 -6.20 -20.18
CA LYS A 99 2.12 -6.94 -20.47
C LYS A 99 0.97 -6.43 -19.61
N LEU A 100 1.13 -6.37 -18.29
CA LEU A 100 0.10 -5.85 -17.38
C LEU A 100 -0.36 -4.44 -17.76
N ARG A 101 0.58 -3.57 -18.15
CA ARG A 101 0.24 -2.20 -18.59
C ARG A 101 -0.61 -2.21 -19.85
N ARG A 102 -0.29 -3.05 -20.84
CA ARG A 102 -1.10 -3.21 -22.06
C ARG A 102 -2.50 -3.73 -21.71
N ASP A 103 -2.58 -4.81 -20.93
CA ASP A 103 -3.86 -5.41 -20.53
C ASP A 103 -4.78 -4.39 -19.82
N VAL A 104 -4.23 -3.57 -18.91
CA VAL A 104 -4.98 -2.51 -18.22
C VAL A 104 -5.42 -1.38 -19.16
N ASN A 105 -4.54 -0.96 -20.08
CA ASN A 105 -4.87 0.07 -21.07
C ASN A 105 -5.95 -0.43 -22.04
N ASP A 106 -5.87 -1.69 -22.46
CA ASP A 106 -6.86 -2.31 -23.35
C ASP A 106 -8.23 -2.38 -22.66
N ILE A 107 -8.29 -2.78 -21.38
CA ILE A 107 -9.53 -2.73 -20.57
C ILE A 107 -10.06 -1.29 -20.46
N SER A 108 -9.18 -0.32 -20.22
CA SER A 108 -9.57 1.09 -20.08
C SER A 108 -10.15 1.66 -21.38
N ASN A 109 -9.57 1.28 -22.53
CA ASN A 109 -10.08 1.67 -23.84
C ASN A 109 -11.46 1.06 -24.12
N LEU A 110 -11.68 -0.21 -23.76
CA LEU A 110 -12.97 -0.88 -23.93
C LEU A 110 -14.08 -0.27 -23.07
N ILE A 111 -13.75 0.31 -21.92
CA ILE A 111 -14.72 0.97 -21.03
C ILE A 111 -14.97 2.43 -21.47
N GLY A 112 -13.98 3.09 -22.06
CA GLY A 112 -14.07 4.49 -22.49
C GLY A 112 -14.74 4.73 -23.84
N GLU A 113 -15.01 3.69 -24.64
CA GLU A 113 -15.65 3.83 -25.96
C GLU A 113 -17.19 3.91 -25.91
N ASP A 114 -17.83 3.63 -24.75
CA ASP A 114 -19.29 3.66 -24.59
C ASP A 114 -19.87 5.04 -24.19
N ASP A 115 -19.04 6.04 -23.88
CA ASP A 115 -19.50 7.39 -23.47
C ASP A 115 -19.63 8.38 -24.66
N ASN A 116 -19.59 7.89 -25.90
CA ASN A 116 -19.73 8.70 -27.12
C ASN A 116 -20.89 8.24 -28.01
N ILE A 117 -22.00 7.86 -27.39
CA ILE A 117 -23.29 7.66 -28.08
C ILE A 117 -24.34 8.61 -27.49
N PHE A 118 -24.51 9.73 -28.21
CA PHE A 118 -25.54 10.79 -28.15
C PHE A 118 -25.34 11.99 -27.21
#